data_AF-A0A0B7ALS0-F1
#
_entry.id   AF-A0A0B7ALS0-F1
#
_cell.length_a   1.000
_cell.length_b   1.000
_cell.length_c   1.000
_cell.angle_alpha   90.00
_cell.angle_beta   90.00
_cell.angle_gamma   90.00
#
_symmetry.space_group_name_H-M   'P 1'
#
loop_
_entity.id
_entity.type
_entity.pdbx_description
1 polymer ?
#
loop_
_entity_poly.entity_id
_entity_poly.type
_entity_poly.pdbx_seq_one_letter_code
_entity_poly.pdbx_strand_id
1 'polypeptide(L)' 'MPILFAVVARGTTVLAKYASCAGNFTEVAEQILLKIPQENSKLTYSHGRE' A
#
# COMPACT_ATOMS: atom_id res chain seq x y z
N MET A 1 -11.68 -6.99 -10.31
CA MET A 1 -11.89 -6.53 -8.92
C MET A 1 -11.58 -5.04 -8.86
N PRO A 2 -12.40 -4.22 -8.18
CA PRO A 2 -12.16 -2.79 -8.09
C PRO A 2 -10.90 -2.47 -7.27
N ILE A 3 -10.20 -1.40 -7.63
CA ILE A 3 -9.09 -0.86 -6.82
C ILE A 3 -9.71 -0.06 -5.69
N LEU A 4 -9.52 -0.51 -4.45
CA LEU A 4 -10.08 0.12 -3.25
C LEU A 4 -9.23 1.30 -2.74
N PHE A 5 -7.90 1.17 -2.90
CA PHE A 5 -6.93 2.13 -2.40
C PHE A 5 -5.70 2.16 -3.32
N ALA A 6 -5.18 3.36 -3.56
CA ALA A 6 -3.94 3.59 -4.30
C ALA A 6 -3.08 4.63 -3.58
N VAL A 7 -1.76 4.44 -3.60
CA VAL A 7 -0.79 5.33 -2.96
C VAL A 7 0.48 5.44 -3.81
N VAL A 8 1.05 6.64 -3.85
CA VAL A 8 2.39 6.91 -4.38
C VAL A 8 3.29 7.31 -3.21
N ALA A 9 4.40 6.61 -3.04
CA ALA A 9 5.33 6.83 -1.94
C ALA A 9 6.79 6.74 -2.41
N ARG A 10 7.69 7.40 -1.67
CA ARG A 10 9.15 7.27 -1.80
C ARG A 10 9.67 6.69 -0.49
N GLY A 11 10.10 5.42 -0.53
CA GLY A 11 10.38 4.68 0.71
C GLY A 11 9.12 4.60 1.57
N THR A 12 9.20 5.10 2.80
CA THR A 12 8.06 5.17 3.74
C THR A 12 7.28 6.49 3.65
N THR A 13 7.76 7.47 2.88
CA THR A 13 7.11 8.78 2.77
C THR A 13 6.03 8.78 1.70
N VAL A 14 4.76 8.96 2.11
CA VAL A 14 3.61 9.06 1.20
C VAL A 14 3.56 10.44 0.55
N LEU A 15 3.44 10.47 -0.78
CA LEU A 15 3.31 11.69 -1.59
C LEU A 15 1.85 11.97 -1.98
N ALA A 16 1.11 10.93 -2.32
CA ALA A 16 -0.30 11.01 -2.69
C ALA A 16 -1.03 9.71 -2.34
N LYS A 17 -2.30 9.80 -1.91
CA LYS A 17 -3.14 8.64 -1.63
C LYS A 17 -4.59 8.89 -2.02
N TYR A 18 -5.29 7.84 -2.41
CA TYR A 18 -6.72 7.87 -2.73
C TYR A 18 -7.39 6.58 -2.26
N ALA A 19 -8.56 6.70 -1.65
CA ALA A 19 -9.40 5.58 -1.22
C ALA A 19 -10.80 5.74 -1.83
N SER A 20 -11.36 4.67 -2.40
CA SER A 20 -12.72 4.68 -2.96
C SER A 20 -13.80 4.46 -1.90
N CYS A 21 -13.44 3.98 -0.70
CA CYS A 21 -14.34 3.81 0.43
C CYS A 21 -13.63 4.08 1.77
N ALA A 22 -14.39 4.10 2.87
CA ALA A 22 -13.84 4.23 4.21
C ALA A 22 -13.16 2.92 4.66
N GLY A 23 -12.02 3.05 5.33
CA GLY A 23 -11.24 1.94 5.88
C GLY A 23 -9.89 2.39 6.43
N ASN A 24 -9.19 1.51 7.11
CA ASN A 24 -7.87 1.75 7.71
C ASN A 24 -6.70 1.60 6.71
N PHE A 25 -6.92 1.99 5.44
CA PHE A 25 -5.96 1.77 4.36
C PHE A 25 -4.60 2.44 4.58
N THR A 26 -4.59 3.61 5.23
CA THR A 26 -3.34 4.35 5.48
C THR A 26 -2.43 3.59 6.45
N GLU A 27 -2.97 3.08 7.56
CA GLU A 27 -2.20 2.30 8.55
C GLU A 27 -1.63 1.02 7.93
N VAL A 28 -2.43 0.32 7.12
CA VAL A 28 -1.99 -0.87 6.39
C VAL A 28 -0.91 -0.51 5.37
N ALA A 29 -1.06 0.59 4.63
CA ALA A 29 -0.07 1.03 3.66
C ALA A 29 1.28 1.36 4.34
N GLU A 30 1.28 2.04 5.49
CA GLU A 30 2.52 2.32 6.24
C GLU A 30 3.25 1.03 6.66
N GLN A 31 2.52 0.01 7.10
CA GLN A 31 3.08 -1.30 7.43
C GLN A 31 3.67 -2.02 6.20
N ILE A 32 3.06 -1.86 5.02
CA ILE A 32 3.55 -2.46 3.76
C ILE A 32 4.79 -1.71 3.27
N LEU A 33 4.79 -0.38 3.30
CA LEU A 33 5.92 0.44 2.84
C LEU A 33 7.21 0.13 3.62
N LEU A 34 7.12 -0.26 4.89
CA LEU A 34 8.25 -0.73 5.69
C LEU A 34 8.85 -2.07 5.20
N LYS A 35 8.09 -2.87 4.44
CA LYS A 35 8.49 -4.19 3.94
C LYS A 35 9.02 -4.16 2.50
N ILE A 36 8.80 -3.08 1.76
CA ILE A 36 9.21 -2.97 0.36
C ILE A 36 10.73 -2.71 0.27
N PRO A 37 11.51 -3.59 -0.39
CA PRO A 37 12.93 -3.35 -0.61
C PRO A 37 13.15 -2.15 -1.54
N GLN A 38 14.29 -1.46 -1.41
CA GLN A 38 14.62 -0.29 -2.25
C GLN A 38 15.07 -0.66 -3.68
N GLU A 39 15.10 -1.95 -4.03
CA GLU A 39 15.38 -2.41 -5.38
C GLU A 39 14.20 -2.14 -6.32
N ASN A 40 14.48 -1.99 -7.62
CA ASN A 40 13.43 -1.83 -8.63
C ASN A 40 12.77 -3.19 -8.93
N SER A 41 11.86 -3.62 -8.07
CA SER A 41 11.12 -4.88 -8.21
C SER A 41 9.61 -4.69 -8.07
N LYS A 42 8.84 -5.71 -8.46
CA LYS A 42 7.38 -5.75 -8.39
C LYS A 42 6.96 -6.97 -7.59
N LEU A 43 6.08 -6.77 -6.60
CA LEU A 43 5.65 -7.80 -5.66
C LEU A 43 4.13 -7.68 -5.43
N THR A 44 3.50 -8.82 -5.12
CA THR A 44 2.11 -8.89 -4.67
C THR A 44 2.11 -9.48 -3.26
N TYR A 45 1.58 -8.74 -2.29
CA TYR A 45 1.38 -9.23 -0.91
C TYR A 45 -0.05 -9.70 -0.73
N SER A 46 -0.23 -10.93 -0.25
CA SER A 46 -1.52 -11.45 0.21
C SER A 46 -1.66 -11.23 1.72
N HIS A 47 -2.77 -10.66 2.17
CA HIS A 47 -3.06 -10.41 3.58
C HIS A 47 -4.55 -10.54 3.85
N GLY A 48 -4.93 -11.45 4.76
CA GLY A 48 -6.33 -11.81 5.03
C GLY A 48 -6.45 -13.29 5.40
N ARG A 49 -7.68 -13.76 5.63
CA ARG A 49 -7.98 -15.20 5.71
C ARG A 49 -8.32 -15.66 4.28
N GLU A 50 -7.61 -16.70 3.86
CA GLU A 50 -7.47 -17.27 2.50
C GLU A 50 -6.41 -16.60 1.62
#